data_AF-A0A1M5F928-F1
#
_entry.id   AF-A0A1M5F928-F1
#
_cell.length_a   1.000
_cell.length_b   1.000
_cell.length_c   1.000
_cell.angle_alpha   90.00
_cell.angle_beta   90.00
_cell.angle_gamma   90.00
#
_symmetry.space_group_name_H-M   'P 1'
#
loop_
_entity.id
_entity.type
_entity.pdbx_description
1 polymer ?
#
loop_
_entity_poly.entity_id
_entity_poly.type
_entity_poly.pdbx_seq_one_letter_code
_entity_poly.pdbx_strand_id
1 'polypeptide(L)'
;MYRIEIPKDMDGYKEGEKLWNKLELTGRMRIEKGKESWIISLWPEKEIKISAIKKVVPKCAKVEEVNEKMREAGEREGSEGEI
;
A
#
# COMPACT_ATOMS: atom_id res chain seq x y z
N MET A 1 6.96 1.73 4.47
CA MET A 1 5.61 1.40 3.95
C MET A 1 5.68 0.44 2.77
N TYR A 2 4.69 -0.43 2.58
CA TYR A 2 4.49 -1.19 1.33
C TYR A 2 3.23 -0.71 0.61
N ARG A 3 3.31 -0.59 -0.71
CA ARG A 3 2.18 -0.24 -1.59
C ARG A 3 1.91 -1.41 -2.53
N ILE A 4 0.67 -1.89 -2.52
CA ILE A 4 0.19 -2.95 -3.38
C ILE A 4 -0.92 -2.39 -4.25
N GLU A 5 -0.78 -2.51 -5.56
CA GLU A 5 -1.81 -2.14 -6.53
C GLU A 5 -2.40 -3.41 -7.12
N ILE A 6 -3.73 -3.55 -7.06
CA ILE A 6 -4.45 -4.65 -7.70
C ILE A 6 -5.50 -4.12 -8.69
N PRO A 7 -5.83 -4.89 -9.74
CA PRO A 7 -6.88 -4.52 -10.68
C PRO A 7 -8.23 -4.27 -10.02
N LYS A 8 -9.03 -3.36 -10.58
CA LYS A 8 -10.34 -2.96 -10.03
C LYS A 8 -11.42 -4.03 -10.15
N ASP A 9 -11.26 -4.99 -11.06
CA ASP A 9 -12.12 -6.17 -11.14
C ASP A 9 -11.99 -7.09 -9.91
N MET A 10 -10.92 -6.93 -9.12
CA MET A 10 -10.73 -7.61 -7.85
C MET A 10 -11.29 -6.80 -6.67
N ASP A 11 -11.52 -7.50 -5.55
CA ASP A 11 -11.93 -6.88 -4.30
C ASP A 11 -10.70 -6.50 -3.46
N GLY A 12 -10.40 -5.20 -3.42
CA GLY A 12 -9.28 -4.64 -2.67
C GLY A 12 -9.37 -4.85 -1.16
N TYR A 13 -10.57 -4.86 -0.59
CA TYR A 13 -10.77 -5.10 0.84
C TYR A 13 -10.48 -6.57 1.18
N LYS A 14 -11.05 -7.49 0.39
CA LYS A 14 -10.84 -8.92 0.58
C LYS A 14 -9.39 -9.34 0.41
N GLU A 15 -8.72 -8.86 -0.64
CA GLU A 15 -7.31 -9.18 -0.86
C GLU A 15 -6.39 -8.49 0.17
N GLY A 16 -6.73 -7.28 0.61
CA GLY A 16 -6.04 -6.59 1.70
C GLY A 16 -6.13 -7.33 3.04
N GLU A 17 -7.34 -7.75 3.43
CA GLU A 17 -7.57 -8.51 4.67
C GLU A 17 -6.87 -9.88 4.63
N LYS A 18 -6.99 -10.59 3.50
CA LYS A 18 -6.28 -11.86 3.29
C LYS A 18 -4.77 -11.69 3.39
N LEU A 19 -4.22 -10.63 2.83
CA LEU A 19 -2.80 -10.30 2.92
C LEU A 19 -2.40 -10.02 4.37
N TRP A 20 -3.18 -9.20 5.08
CA TRP A 20 -2.97 -8.86 6.48
C TRP A 20 -2.95 -10.09 7.38
N ASN A 21 -3.96 -10.95 7.24
CA ASN A 21 -4.12 -12.16 8.05
C ASN A 21 -3.06 -13.22 7.73
N LYS A 22 -2.76 -13.46 6.45
CA LYS A 22 -1.78 -14.50 6.05
C LYS A 22 -0.34 -14.16 6.43
N LEU A 23 -0.01 -12.88 6.48
CA LEU A 23 1.31 -12.41 6.88
C LEU A 23 1.39 -12.09 8.37
N GLU A 24 0.29 -12.32 9.11
CA GLU A 24 0.17 -12.06 10.55
C GLU A 24 0.68 -10.65 10.90
N LEU A 25 0.30 -9.67 10.08
CA LEU A 25 0.79 -8.30 10.22
C LEU A 25 0.13 -7.60 11.40
N THR A 26 0.91 -6.75 12.05
CA THR A 26 0.43 -5.78 13.04
C THR A 26 0.83 -4.38 12.57
N GLY A 27 0.07 -3.36 13.00
CA GLY A 27 0.28 -1.97 12.59
C GLY A 27 -0.93 -1.38 11.88
N ARG A 28 -0.70 -0.66 10.78
CA ARG A 28 -1.77 0.02 10.04
C ARG A 28 -1.90 -0.50 8.61
N MET A 29 -3.15 -0.59 8.16
CA MET A 29 -3.51 -0.84 6.77
C MET A 29 -4.45 0.25 6.29
N ARG A 30 -4.27 0.70 5.04
CA ARG A 30 -5.21 1.58 4.37
C ARG A 30 -5.52 1.01 3.00
N ILE A 31 -6.80 0.98 2.65
CA ILE A 31 -7.28 0.49 1.37
C ILE A 31 -8.03 1.62 0.69
N GLU A 32 -7.60 1.96 -0.52
CA GLU A 32 -8.12 3.08 -1.29
C GLU A 32 -8.58 2.58 -2.65
N LYS A 33 -9.79 2.99 -3.03
CA LYS A 33 -10.33 2.69 -4.36
C LYS A 33 -9.88 3.77 -5.33
N GLY A 34 -8.90 3.45 -6.16
CA GLY A 34 -8.47 4.30 -7.27
C GLY A 34 -9.45 4.25 -8.45
N LYS A 35 -9.16 5.05 -9.48
CA LYS A 35 -9.96 5.10 -10.71
C LYS A 35 -9.94 3.76 -11.46
N GLU A 36 -8.75 3.16 -11.59
CA GLU A 36 -8.50 1.96 -12.39
C GLU A 36 -8.00 0.75 -11.57
N SER A 37 -7.61 0.98 -10.32
CA SER A 37 -7.03 -0.04 -9.44
C SER A 37 -7.42 0.20 -7.98
N TRP A 38 -7.26 -0.81 -7.15
CA TRP A 38 -7.24 -0.64 -5.70
C TRP A 38 -5.80 -0.49 -5.23
N ILE A 39 -5.61 0.41 -4.28
CA ILE A 39 -4.31 0.64 -3.62
C ILE A 39 -4.43 0.18 -2.18
N ILE A 40 -3.62 -0.80 -1.81
CA ILE A 40 -3.49 -1.31 -0.45
C ILE A 40 -2.13 -0.85 0.07
N SER A 41 -2.16 -0.02 1.10
CA SER A 41 -0.96 0.49 1.75
C SER A 41 -0.80 -0.16 3.12
N LEU A 42 0.39 -0.69 3.40
CA LEU A 42 0.73 -1.37 4.64
C LEU A 42 1.85 -0.64 5.38
N TRP A 43 1.63 -0.41 6.67
CA TRP A 43 2.63 0.06 7.63
C TRP A 43 2.76 -0.99 8.74
N PRO A 44 3.49 -2.09 8.46
CA PRO A 44 3.72 -3.12 9.45
C PRO A 44 4.67 -2.58 10.55
N GLU A 45 4.41 -2.94 11.80
CA GLU A 45 5.29 -2.56 12.92
C GLU A 45 6.62 -3.32 12.90
N LYS A 46 6.64 -4.49 12.26
CA LYS A 46 7.83 -5.31 12.06
C LYS A 46 8.28 -5.24 10.61
N GLU A 47 9.58 -5.28 10.40
CA GLU A 47 10.13 -5.41 9.06
C GLU A 47 9.72 -6.76 8.45
N ILE A 48 9.11 -6.70 7.26
CA ILE A 48 8.72 -7.88 6.48
C ILE A 48 9.42 -7.82 5.13
N LYS A 49 9.80 -8.97 4.56
CA LYS A 49 10.41 -8.96 3.23
C LYS A 49 9.35 -8.75 2.16
N ILE A 50 9.59 -7.89 1.18
CA ILE A 50 8.72 -7.72 0.01
C ILE A 50 8.40 -9.04 -0.70
N SER A 51 9.33 -10.00 -0.68
CA SER A 51 9.13 -11.34 -1.23
C SER A 51 8.02 -12.13 -0.53
N ALA A 52 7.77 -11.89 0.77
CA ALA A 52 6.67 -12.51 1.49
C ALA A 52 5.32 -11.97 1.00
N ILE A 53 5.24 -10.65 0.77
CA ILE A 53 4.05 -9.99 0.20
C ILE A 53 3.76 -10.56 -1.19
N LYS A 54 4.78 -10.63 -2.06
CA LYS A 54 4.67 -11.17 -3.43
C LYS A 54 4.18 -12.63 -3.51
N LYS A 55 4.36 -13.43 -2.45
CA LYS A 55 3.87 -14.82 -2.38
C LYS A 55 2.37 -14.90 -2.08
N VAL A 56 1.79 -13.87 -1.48
CA VAL A 56 0.41 -13.87 -1.00
C VAL A 56 -0.52 -13.11 -1.94
N VAL A 57 -0.05 -11.99 -2.49
CA VAL A 57 -0.82 -11.18 -3.43
C VAL A 57 -0.99 -11.89 -4.78
N PRO A 58 -2.03 -11.57 -5.56
CA PRO A 58 -2.19 -12.12 -6.90
C PRO A 58 -1.03 -11.73 -7.82
N LYS A 59 -0.70 -12.59 -8.79
CA LYS A 59 0.47 -12.37 -9.69
C LYS A 59 0.37 -11.10 -10.54
N CYS A 60 -0.84 -10.61 -10.78
CA CYS A 60 -1.10 -9.36 -11.49
C CYS A 60 -0.94 -8.12 -10.60
N ALA A 61 -0.76 -8.29 -9.28
CA ALA A 61 -0.56 -7.19 -8.36
C ALA A 61 0.84 -6.60 -8.53
N LYS A 62 0.92 -5.26 -8.51
CA LYS A 62 2.17 -4.53 -8.44
C LYS A 62 2.50 -4.26 -6.97
N VAL A 63 3.67 -4.68 -6.51
CA VAL A 63 4.12 -4.50 -5.12
C VAL A 63 5.37 -3.64 -5.12
N GLU A 64 5.32 -2.53 -4.38
CA GLU A 64 6.40 -1.56 -4.23
C GLU A 64 6.70 -1.33 -2.74
N GLU A 65 7.98 -1.30 -2.39
CA GLU A 65 8.42 -0.84 -1.07
C GLU A 65 8.67 0.67 -1.16
N VAL A 66 7.93 1.43 -0.37
CA VAL A 66 8.02 2.89 -0.32
C VAL A 66 8.80 3.28 0.92
N ASN A 67 9.99 3.82 0.70
CA ASN A 67 10.81 4.42 1.76
C ASN A 67 10.14 5.72 2.21
N GLU A 68 9.65 5.76 3.45
CA GLU A 68 8.96 6.92 4.02
C GLU A 68 9.85 8.17 4.14
N LYS A 69 11.18 8.03 3.97
CA LYS A 69 12.12 9.16 3.87
C LYS A 69 11.89 10.09 2.67
N MET A 70 11.05 9.72 1.71
CA MET A 70 10.66 10.60 0.58
C MET A 70 9.28 11.26 0.75
N ARG A 71 8.57 11.05 1.87
CA ARG A 71 7.25 11.64 2.09
C ARG A 71 7.27 13.09 2.58
N GLU A 72 8.35 13.54 3.21
CA GLU A 72 8.46 14.93 3.68
C GLU A 72 8.69 15.96 2.56
N ALA A 73 8.96 15.53 1.32
CA ALA A 73 9.12 16.43 0.18
C ALA A 73 7.80 16.73 -0.58
N GLY A 74 6.74 15.94 -0.38
CA GLY A 74 5.50 16.05 -1.15
C GLY A 74 4.34 16.79 -0.47
N GLU A 75 4.49 17.16 0.81
CA GLU A 75 3.45 17.90 1.58
C GLU A 75 3.84 19.38 1.82
N ARG A 76 4.87 19.90 1.12
CA ARG A 76 5.30 21.32 1.19
C ARG A 76 5.26 22.12 -0.12
N GLU A 77 4.61 21.64 -1.17
CA GLU A 77 4.32 22.45 -2.39
C GLU A 77 2.81 22.69 -2.53
N GLY A 78 2.23 23.38 -1.54
CA GLY A 78 0.82 23.79 -1.53
C GLY A 78 0.57 25.01 -0.65
N SER A 79 1.55 25.89 -0.53
CA SER A 79 1.38 27.22 0.09
C SER A 79 2.22 28.24 -0.66
N GLU A 80 1.99 28.34 -1.97
CA GLU A 80 2.36 29.55 -2.70
C GLU A 80 1.13 30.46 -2.78
N GLY A 81 1.28 31.59 -2.07
CA GLY A 81 0.69 32.91 -2.28
C GLY A 81 -0.68 33.04 -2.95
N GLU A 82 -1.63 33.58 -2.21
CA GLU A 82 -2.45 34.65 -2.75
C GLU A 82 -2.41 35.83 -1.77
N ILE A 83 -2.24 37.01 -2.36
CA ILE A 83 -1.95 38.31 -1.77
C ILE A 83 -3.27 39.01 -1.45
#